data_AF-A0A3C0VAQ5-F1
#
_entry.id   AF-A0A3C0VAQ5-F1
#
_cell.length_a   1.000
_cell.length_b   1.000
_cell.length_c   1.000
_cell.angle_alpha   90.00
_cell.angle_beta   90.00
_cell.angle_gamma   90.00
#
_symmetry.space_group_name_H-M   'P 1'
#
loop_
_entity.id
_entity.type
_entity.pdbx_description
1 polymer ?
#
loop_
_entity_poly.entity_id
_entity_poly.type
_entity_poly.pdbx_seq_one_letter_code
_entity_poly.pdbx_strand_id
1 'polypeptide(L)'
;MEYPDSRGEERTAWRRGRWWPFGLALLLFLGYMGVRHLVDVRYTSIFGAINLGIHEAGHLLFFWTGSDFLHALGGTIAQMAAPVIAAFLFLRQRDLFAACVCGPWLATNMYDSARYIADARSLSLTLVSVGGGDAQHDWHYLLGRMGMLGQDATIAAIVRAGAFICMWGGILAGAYVIFRMAAPRKRTRKRSGPIVIKPKRAPLGEPARSEGAAINCEPGEMDAASGRCATRCSGTRS
;
A
#
# COMPACT_ATOMS: atom_id res chain seq x y z
N MET A 1 -31.26 -11.54 -13.94
CA MET A 1 -30.04 -11.30 -14.75
C MET A 1 -29.01 -10.70 -13.81
N GLU A 2 -28.18 -11.56 -13.22
CA GLU A 2 -27.22 -11.17 -12.20
C GLU A 2 -25.98 -10.62 -12.92
N TYR A 3 -25.76 -9.30 -12.81
CA TYR A 3 -24.60 -8.65 -13.43
C TYR A 3 -23.35 -9.09 -12.65
N PRO A 4 -22.36 -9.75 -13.28
CA PRO A 4 -21.13 -10.07 -12.59
C PRO A 4 -20.49 -8.76 -12.12
N ASP A 5 -20.22 -8.65 -10.82
CA ASP A 5 -19.58 -7.50 -10.19
C ASP A 5 -18.17 -7.31 -10.76
N SER A 6 -18.08 -6.56 -11.87
CA SER A 6 -16.84 -6.18 -12.54
C SER A 6 -15.91 -5.39 -11.63
N ARG A 7 -16.44 -4.74 -10.58
CA ARG A 7 -15.62 -4.06 -9.57
C ARG A 7 -14.90 -5.06 -8.66
N GLY A 8 -15.42 -6.28 -8.49
CA GLY A 8 -14.75 -7.36 -7.74
C GLY A 8 -13.54 -7.94 -8.47
N GLU A 9 -13.62 -8.04 -9.80
CA GLU A 9 -12.53 -8.52 -10.65
C GLU A 9 -11.40 -7.48 -10.81
N GLU A 10 -11.73 -6.19 -10.89
CA GLU A 10 -10.72 -5.11 -10.84
C GLU A 10 -10.08 -4.95 -9.46
N ARG A 11 -10.83 -5.06 -8.37
CA ARG A 11 -10.27 -5.04 -6.99
C ARG A 11 -9.26 -6.16 -6.75
N THR A 12 -9.34 -7.25 -7.50
CA THR A 12 -8.41 -8.39 -7.45
C THR A 12 -7.39 -8.38 -8.59
N ALA A 13 -7.47 -7.42 -9.52
CA ALA A 13 -6.54 -7.30 -10.63
C ALA A 13 -5.13 -6.91 -10.18
N TRP A 14 -5.01 -6.01 -9.19
CA TRP A 14 -3.74 -5.61 -8.59
C TRP A 14 -3.05 -6.75 -7.84
N ARG A 15 -3.80 -7.79 -7.42
CA ARG A 15 -3.28 -9.00 -6.77
C ARG A 15 -2.60 -9.97 -7.75
N ARG A 16 -2.46 -9.62 -9.03
CA ARG A 16 -1.90 -10.53 -10.06
C ARG A 16 -0.37 -10.56 -10.04
N GLY A 17 0.11 -11.62 -9.39
CA GLY A 17 1.36 -12.34 -9.60
C GLY A 17 2.31 -11.87 -10.71
N ARG A 18 3.42 -11.29 -10.27
CA ARG A 18 4.77 -11.44 -10.87
C ARG A 18 5.86 -11.04 -9.86
N TRP A 19 5.52 -10.23 -8.86
CA TRP A 19 6.47 -9.58 -7.97
C TRP A 19 6.58 -10.17 -6.54
N TRP A 20 5.85 -11.24 -6.22
CA TRP A 20 5.99 -11.91 -4.93
C TRP A 20 7.43 -12.42 -4.64
N PRO A 21 8.24 -12.85 -5.64
CA PRO A 21 9.63 -13.22 -5.36
C PRO A 21 10.47 -12.03 -4.88
N PHE A 22 10.23 -10.82 -5.39
CA PHE A 22 10.88 -9.61 -4.89
C PHE A 22 10.42 -9.27 -3.47
N GLY A 23 9.12 -9.43 -3.19
CA GLY A 23 8.60 -9.30 -1.83
C GLY A 23 9.26 -10.28 -0.87
N LEU A 24 9.43 -11.54 -1.28
CA LEU A 24 10.12 -12.55 -0.47
C LEU A 24 11.60 -12.21 -0.28
N ALA A 25 12.31 -11.81 -1.34
CA ALA A 25 13.70 -11.39 -1.26
C ALA A 25 13.89 -10.21 -0.29
N LEU A 26 13.01 -9.20 -0.37
CA LEU A 26 13.00 -8.09 0.58
C LEU A 26 12.73 -8.58 2.00
N LEU A 27 11.75 -9.48 2.20
CA LEU A 27 11.44 -10.01 3.52
C LEU A 27 12.59 -10.82 4.13
N LEU A 28 13.30 -11.59 3.32
CA LEU A 28 14.51 -12.31 3.73
C LEU A 28 15.63 -11.34 4.11
N PHE A 29 15.81 -10.25 3.35
CA PHE A 29 16.76 -9.19 3.69
C PHE A 29 16.40 -8.50 5.01
N LEU A 30 15.12 -8.16 5.23
CA LEU A 30 14.62 -7.62 6.50
C LEU A 30 14.82 -8.60 7.65
N GLY A 31 14.58 -9.90 7.42
CA GLY A 31 14.85 -10.96 8.39
C GLY A 31 16.33 -11.09 8.74
N TYR A 32 17.21 -11.04 7.75
CA TYR A 32 18.66 -10.98 7.96
C TYR A 32 19.05 -9.78 8.83
N MET A 33 18.56 -8.58 8.51
CA MET A 33 18.80 -7.39 9.34
C MET A 33 18.26 -7.56 10.76
N GLY A 34 17.06 -8.13 10.90
CA GLY A 34 16.46 -8.45 12.20
C GLY A 34 17.37 -9.33 13.04
N VAL A 35 17.93 -10.40 12.47
CA VAL A 35 18.91 -11.27 13.14
C VAL A 35 20.20 -10.51 13.48
N ARG A 36 20.72 -9.69 12.56
CA ARG A 36 21.94 -8.89 12.80
C ARG A 36 21.78 -7.96 14.01
N HIS A 37 20.62 -7.32 14.18
CA HIS A 37 20.33 -6.49 15.36
C HIS A 37 20.23 -7.29 16.68
N LEU A 38 19.94 -8.60 16.62
CA LEU A 38 19.98 -9.47 17.80
C LEU A 38 21.41 -9.87 18.18
N VAL A 39 22.27 -10.09 17.19
CA VAL A 39 23.65 -10.54 17.40
C VAL A 39 24.57 -9.38 17.79
N ASP A 40 24.40 -8.23 17.16
CA ASP A 40 25.25 -7.06 17.38
C ASP A 40 24.40 -5.82 17.67
N VAL A 41 24.51 -5.35 18.92
CA VAL A 41 23.85 -4.15 19.43
C VAL A 41 24.22 -2.90 18.64
N ARG A 42 25.42 -2.89 18.01
CA ARG A 42 25.99 -1.79 17.24
C ARG A 42 25.71 -1.89 15.75
N TYR A 43 25.03 -2.95 15.30
CA TYR A 43 24.74 -3.15 13.89
C TYR A 43 23.92 -2.00 13.32
N THR A 44 24.37 -1.48 12.18
CA THR A 44 23.63 -0.55 11.34
C THR A 44 23.66 -1.05 9.90
N SER A 45 22.64 -0.68 9.13
CA SER A 45 22.49 -1.04 7.72
C SER A 45 22.32 0.23 6.88
N ILE A 46 22.00 0.08 5.60
CA ILE A 46 21.62 1.22 4.75
C ILE A 46 20.44 2.03 5.33
N PHE A 47 19.55 1.38 6.09
CA PHE A 47 18.47 2.07 6.78
C PHE A 47 18.99 3.03 7.85
N GLY A 48 20.11 2.73 8.51
CA GLY A 48 20.67 3.63 9.51
C GLY A 48 21.14 4.95 8.91
N ALA A 49 21.75 4.92 7.72
CA ALA A 49 22.13 6.14 7.00
C ALA A 49 20.90 6.97 6.57
N ILE A 50 19.84 6.31 6.10
CA ILE A 50 18.57 6.97 5.74
C ILE A 50 17.92 7.58 6.99
N ASN A 51 17.83 6.81 8.07
CA ASN A 51 17.26 7.23 9.34
C ASN A 51 18.03 8.45 9.89
N LEU A 52 19.36 8.42 9.85
CA LEU A 52 20.21 9.53 10.26
C LEU A 52 19.94 10.78 9.40
N GLY A 53 19.85 10.66 8.07
CA GLY A 53 19.49 11.80 7.23
C GLY A 53 18.13 12.41 7.58
N ILE A 54 17.14 11.57 7.91
CA ILE A 54 15.82 12.03 8.37
C ILE A 54 15.90 12.65 9.78
N HIS A 55 16.77 12.14 10.65
CA HIS A 55 17.03 12.67 11.98
C HIS A 55 17.53 14.12 11.91
N GLU A 56 18.57 14.35 11.12
CA GLU A 56 19.14 15.69 10.92
C GLU A 56 18.11 16.64 10.29
N ALA A 57 17.32 16.16 9.33
CA ALA A 57 16.22 16.93 8.77
C ALA A 57 15.13 17.27 9.82
N GLY A 58 14.93 16.41 10.81
CA GLY A 58 14.03 16.65 11.93
C GLY A 58 14.49 17.80 12.83
N HIS A 59 15.79 17.95 13.08
CA HIS A 59 16.31 19.12 13.78
C HIS A 59 16.01 20.41 13.03
N LEU A 60 16.22 20.44 11.71
CA LEU A 60 15.88 21.58 10.85
C LEU A 60 14.38 21.88 10.86
N LEU A 61 13.55 20.83 10.87
CA LEU A 61 12.11 20.97 11.01
C LEU A 61 11.79 21.65 12.34
N PHE A 62 12.25 21.12 13.47
CA PHE A 62 11.89 21.69 14.77
C PHE A 62 12.65 22.96 15.16
N PHE A 63 13.65 23.38 14.39
CA PHE A 63 14.38 24.63 14.60
C PHE A 63 13.47 25.86 14.66
N TRP A 64 12.42 25.93 13.81
CA TRP A 64 11.52 27.11 13.80
C TRP A 64 10.78 27.30 15.12
N THR A 65 10.64 26.24 15.93
CA THR A 65 9.89 26.30 17.19
C THR A 65 10.57 27.16 18.25
N GLY A 66 11.86 27.46 18.09
CA GLY A 66 12.66 28.24 19.05
C GLY A 66 12.91 27.54 20.38
N SER A 67 12.53 26.27 20.52
CA SER A 67 12.72 25.47 21.73
C SER A 67 13.85 24.48 21.53
N ASP A 68 14.92 24.60 22.32
CA ASP A 68 16.04 23.64 22.31
C ASP A 68 15.59 22.21 22.60
N PHE A 69 14.57 22.05 23.46
CA PHE A 69 13.98 20.75 23.77
C PHE A 69 13.30 20.13 22.55
N LEU A 70 12.46 20.89 21.86
CA LEU A 70 11.79 20.40 20.66
C LEU A 70 12.76 20.23 19.50
N HIS A 71 13.79 21.08 19.40
CA HIS A 71 14.86 20.94 18.43
C HIS A 71 15.57 19.60 18.62
N ALA A 72 16.10 19.31 19.82
CA ALA A 72 16.81 18.06 20.13
C ALA A 72 15.90 16.82 19.97
N LEU A 73 14.64 16.91 20.40
CA LEU A 73 13.68 15.83 20.25
C LEU A 73 13.24 15.63 18.78
N GLY A 74 13.29 16.70 17.99
CA GLY A 74 12.79 16.78 16.62
C GLY A 74 13.41 15.76 15.68
N GLY A 75 14.71 15.48 15.82
CA GLY A 75 15.38 14.45 15.03
C GLY A 75 14.80 13.06 15.26
N THR A 76 14.62 12.68 16.53
CA THR A 76 13.99 11.39 16.86
C THR A 76 12.51 11.35 16.46
N ILE A 77 11.77 12.46 16.57
CA ILE A 77 10.37 12.52 16.11
C ILE A 77 10.30 12.27 14.61
N ALA A 78 11.10 12.96 13.80
CA ALA A 78 11.05 12.87 12.35
C ALA A 78 11.38 11.45 11.86
N GLN A 79 12.45 10.85 12.40
CA GLN A 79 12.87 9.51 11.99
C GLN A 79 11.84 8.43 12.35
N MET A 80 11.12 8.57 13.48
CA MET A 80 10.03 7.66 13.87
C MET A 80 8.76 7.91 13.06
N ALA A 81 8.46 9.17 12.73
CA ALA A 81 7.26 9.54 11.98
C ALA A 81 7.32 9.07 10.53
N ALA A 82 8.49 9.08 9.89
CA ALA A 82 8.67 8.69 8.49
C ALA A 82 8.08 7.30 8.16
N PRO A 83 8.46 6.19 8.83
CA PRO A 83 7.87 4.88 8.57
C PRO A 83 6.39 4.80 8.94
N VAL A 84 5.92 5.53 9.96
CA VAL A 84 4.50 5.56 10.36
C VAL A 84 3.64 6.24 9.29
N ILE A 85 4.10 7.38 8.78
CA ILE A 85 3.44 8.09 7.68
C ILE A 85 3.46 7.23 6.42
N ALA A 86 4.60 6.60 6.10
CA ALA A 86 4.69 5.69 4.97
C ALA A 86 3.69 4.52 5.09
N ALA A 87 3.59 3.90 6.27
CA ALA A 87 2.62 2.83 6.53
C ALA A 87 1.19 3.30 6.25
N PHE A 88 0.82 4.48 6.75
CA PHE A 88 -0.49 5.07 6.51
C PHE A 88 -0.77 5.31 5.02
N LEU A 89 0.21 5.83 4.28
CA LEU A 89 0.09 6.08 2.84
C LEU A 89 -0.08 4.76 2.06
N PHE A 90 0.71 3.72 2.37
CA PHE A 90 0.58 2.41 1.73
C PHE A 90 -0.75 1.73 2.05
N LEU A 91 -1.25 1.86 3.28
CA LEU A 91 -2.59 1.38 3.64
C LEU A 91 -3.68 2.08 2.83
N ARG A 92 -3.57 3.40 2.61
CA ARG A 92 -4.49 4.15 1.73
C ARG A 92 -4.42 3.70 0.28
N GLN A 93 -3.23 3.35 -0.20
CA GLN A 93 -3.01 2.79 -1.54
C GLN A 93 -3.42 1.29 -1.64
N ARG A 94 -3.82 0.67 -0.53
CA ARG A 94 -4.15 -0.76 -0.40
C ARG A 94 -2.95 -1.68 -0.69
N ASP A 95 -1.73 -1.17 -0.56
CA ASP A 95 -0.51 -1.98 -0.58
C ASP A 95 -0.21 -2.50 0.83
N LEU A 96 -0.81 -3.65 1.14
CA LEU A 96 -0.63 -4.28 2.45
C LEU A 96 0.79 -4.80 2.68
N PHE A 97 1.50 -5.20 1.62
CA PHE A 97 2.86 -5.71 1.76
C PHE A 97 3.82 -4.56 2.10
N ALA A 98 3.76 -3.46 1.37
CA ALA A 98 4.56 -2.27 1.67
C ALA A 98 4.26 -1.72 3.07
N ALA A 99 2.99 -1.71 3.50
CA ALA A 99 2.63 -1.32 4.86
C ALA A 99 3.26 -2.23 5.93
N CYS A 100 3.41 -3.54 5.67
CA CYS A 100 4.09 -4.45 6.59
C CYS A 100 5.60 -4.16 6.69
N VAL A 101 6.24 -3.76 5.58
CA VAL A 101 7.67 -3.40 5.52
C VAL A 101 7.99 -2.15 6.36
N CYS A 102 7.01 -1.26 6.54
CA CYS A 102 7.18 -0.11 7.44
C CYS A 102 7.39 -0.50 8.91
N GLY A 103 6.96 -1.69 9.35
CA GLY A 103 7.23 -2.21 10.70
C GLY A 103 8.73 -2.44 10.94
N PRO A 104 9.42 -3.23 10.10
CA PRO A 104 10.87 -3.37 10.12
C PRO A 104 11.63 -2.05 9.97
N TRP A 105 11.14 -1.11 9.15
CA TRP A 105 11.76 0.22 9.04
C TRP A 105 11.59 1.04 10.33
N LEU A 106 10.41 1.04 10.96
CA LEU A 106 10.24 1.65 12.28
C LEU A 106 11.15 0.99 13.32
N ALA A 107 11.32 -0.33 13.26
CA ALA A 107 12.20 -1.04 14.16
C ALA A 107 13.67 -0.67 14.01
N THR A 108 14.19 -0.44 12.80
CA THR A 108 15.58 0.04 12.64
C THR A 108 15.77 1.41 13.31
N ASN A 109 14.81 2.33 13.16
CA ASN A 109 14.80 3.60 13.88
C ASN A 109 14.82 3.40 15.40
N MET A 110 14.02 2.47 15.93
CA MET A 110 13.97 2.17 17.36
C MET A 110 15.26 1.51 17.86
N TYR A 111 15.90 0.62 17.09
CA TYR A 111 17.20 0.06 17.46
C TYR A 111 18.29 1.13 17.52
N ASP A 112 18.32 2.04 16.53
CA ASP A 112 19.25 3.17 16.48
C ASP A 112 19.01 4.13 17.66
N SER A 113 17.75 4.50 17.92
CA SER A 113 17.39 5.31 19.10
C SER A 113 17.74 4.62 20.41
N ALA A 114 17.48 3.31 20.56
CA ALA A 114 17.83 2.60 21.78
C ALA A 114 19.35 2.62 22.04
N ARG A 115 20.16 2.47 20.98
CA ARG A 115 21.62 2.61 21.07
C ARG A 115 22.01 4.03 21.49
N TYR A 116 21.36 5.05 20.91
CA TYR A 116 21.65 6.45 21.22
C TYR A 116 21.25 6.82 22.65
N ILE A 117 20.08 6.36 23.11
CA ILE A 117 19.61 6.52 24.49
C ILE A 117 20.58 5.84 25.47
N ALA A 118 21.01 4.61 25.19
CA ALA A 118 21.94 3.88 26.06
C ALA A 118 23.30 4.55 26.19
N ASP A 119 23.69 5.38 25.22
CA ASP A 119 24.94 6.15 25.24
C ASP A 119 24.79 7.52 25.92
N ALA A 120 23.59 7.87 26.40
CA ALA A 120 23.32 9.20 26.92
C ALA A 120 24.25 9.61 28.06
N ARG A 121 24.83 8.69 28.84
CA ARG A 121 25.84 9.01 29.86
C ARG A 121 27.29 8.82 29.40
N SER A 122 27.55 7.87 28.51
CA SER A 122 28.90 7.54 28.07
C SER A 122 29.42 8.46 26.98
N LEU A 123 28.53 9.09 26.21
CA LEU A 123 28.86 10.03 25.12
C LEU A 123 29.94 9.47 24.18
N SER A 124 29.87 8.17 23.93
CA SER A 124 30.90 7.41 23.22
C SER A 124 30.60 7.22 21.74
N LEU A 125 29.35 7.49 21.32
CA LEU A 125 29.02 7.51 19.90
C LEU A 125 29.67 8.72 19.24
N THR A 126 30.48 8.45 18.21
CA THR A 126 30.86 9.48 17.25
C THR A 126 29.62 9.88 16.45
N LEU A 127 29.12 11.07 16.76
CA LEU A 127 27.98 11.66 16.08
C LEU A 127 28.42 12.27 14.75
N VAL A 128 27.51 12.25 13.77
CA VAL A 128 27.74 12.84 12.45
C VAL A 128 26.64 13.88 12.24
N SER A 129 26.99 15.16 12.29
CA SER A 129 26.07 16.24 11.94
C SER A 129 26.19 16.60 10.46
N VAL A 130 25.06 16.91 9.83
CA VAL A 130 25.06 17.49 8.49
C VAL A 130 25.36 18.99 8.65
N GLY A 131 26.63 19.38 8.49
CA GLY A 131 27.04 20.79 8.58
C GLY A 131 28.38 21.04 9.29
N GLY A 132 29.02 20.01 9.85
CA GLY A 132 30.40 20.11 10.37
C GLY A 132 30.55 20.82 11.71
N GLY A 133 29.45 21.05 12.44
CA GLY A 133 29.48 21.54 13.82
C GLY A 133 29.57 20.41 14.85
N ASP A 134 29.96 20.75 16.08
CA ASP A 134 29.93 19.83 17.22
C ASP A 134 28.52 19.27 17.37
N ALA A 135 28.39 17.97 17.13
CA ALA A 135 27.11 17.30 17.21
C ALA A 135 26.70 17.18 18.68
N GLN A 136 25.54 17.72 19.02
CA GLN A 136 24.97 17.62 20.36
C GLN A 136 24.48 16.19 20.62
N HIS A 137 24.78 15.65 21.80
CA HIS A 137 24.18 14.40 22.26
C HIS A 137 22.74 14.67 22.76
N ASP A 138 21.77 14.67 21.84
CA ASP A 138 20.36 14.97 22.08
C ASP A 138 19.81 14.21 23.27
N TRP A 139 20.05 12.89 23.35
CA TRP A 139 19.51 12.07 24.45
C TRP A 139 20.17 12.34 25.80
N HIS A 140 21.44 12.77 25.84
CA HIS A 140 22.03 13.29 27.08
C HIS A 140 21.30 14.56 27.52
N TYR A 141 21.11 15.50 26.59
CA TYR A 141 20.39 16.74 26.87
C TYR A 141 18.95 16.48 27.32
N LEU A 142 18.18 15.70 26.56
CA LEU A 142 16.78 15.39 26.84
C LEU A 142 16.61 14.69 28.19
N LEU A 143 17.37 13.62 28.45
CA LEU A 143 17.28 12.91 29.73
C LEU A 143 17.79 13.74 30.89
N GLY A 144 18.83 14.57 30.68
CA GLY A 144 19.30 15.52 31.67
C GLY A 144 18.22 16.54 32.05
N ARG A 145 17.55 17.15 31.06
CA ARG A 145 16.45 18.10 31.27
C ARG A 145 15.24 17.47 31.95
N MET A 146 14.98 16.19 31.72
CA MET A 146 13.90 15.43 32.37
C MET A 146 14.30 14.89 33.76
N GLY A 147 15.56 15.01 34.17
CA GLY A 147 16.06 14.39 35.42
C GLY A 147 16.11 12.85 35.37
N MET A 148 16.12 12.28 34.17
CA MET A 148 16.02 10.83 33.92
C MET A 148 17.35 10.23 33.41
N LEU A 149 18.46 10.94 33.52
CA LEU A 149 19.74 10.51 32.96
C LEU A 149 20.21 9.15 33.51
N GLY A 150 19.90 8.82 34.78
CA GLY A 150 20.19 7.51 35.37
C GLY A 150 19.29 6.35 34.88
N GLN A 151 18.25 6.65 34.10
CA GLN A 151 17.30 5.67 33.55
C GLN A 151 17.56 5.33 32.08
N ASP A 152 18.62 5.89 31.49
CA ASP A 152 19.04 5.67 30.10
C ASP A 152 18.99 4.19 29.68
N ALA A 153 19.59 3.29 30.46
CA ALA A 153 19.63 1.87 30.16
C ALA A 153 18.24 1.22 30.15
N THR A 154 17.37 1.60 31.10
CA THR A 154 16.00 1.08 31.19
C THR A 154 15.15 1.56 30.01
N ILE A 155 15.24 2.85 29.68
CA ILE A 155 14.51 3.44 28.54
C ILE A 155 15.00 2.81 27.24
N ALA A 156 16.32 2.67 27.07
CA ALA A 156 16.92 1.99 25.92
C ALA A 156 16.42 0.54 25.79
N ALA A 157 16.32 -0.20 26.89
CA ALA A 157 15.80 -1.57 26.88
C ALA A 157 14.33 -1.64 26.45
N ILE A 158 13.48 -0.71 26.94
CA ILE A 158 12.06 -0.63 26.54
C ILE A 158 11.94 -0.32 25.05
N VAL A 159 12.67 0.69 24.55
CA VAL A 159 12.66 1.07 23.13
C VAL A 159 13.15 -0.10 22.27
N ARG A 160 14.19 -0.82 22.72
CA ARG A 160 14.72 -2.00 22.03
C ARG A 160 13.72 -3.17 22.02
N ALA A 161 12.96 -3.38 23.09
CA ALA A 161 11.89 -4.37 23.11
C ALA A 161 10.78 -4.01 22.12
N GLY A 162 10.41 -2.73 22.03
CA GLY A 162 9.49 -2.24 21.01
C GLY A 162 10.02 -2.46 19.59
N ALA A 163 11.31 -2.18 19.36
CA ALA A 163 11.98 -2.44 18.08
C ALA A 163 11.87 -3.92 17.67
N PHE A 164 12.10 -4.84 18.62
CA PHE A 164 11.93 -6.27 18.40
C PHE A 164 10.51 -6.62 17.93
N ILE A 165 9.50 -6.12 18.64
CA ILE A 165 8.10 -6.38 18.33
C ILE A 165 7.74 -5.84 16.94
N CYS A 166 8.15 -4.61 16.61
CA CYS A 166 7.88 -4.00 15.30
C CYS A 166 8.59 -4.75 14.16
N MET A 167 9.85 -5.17 14.36
CA MET A 167 10.64 -5.90 13.37
C MET A 167 9.97 -7.24 13.04
N TRP A 168 9.79 -8.09 14.06
CA TRP A 168 9.29 -9.44 13.84
C TRP A 168 7.79 -9.46 13.55
N GLY A 169 7.01 -8.57 14.17
CA GLY A 169 5.60 -8.41 13.86
C GLY A 169 5.35 -8.04 12.39
N GLY A 170 6.11 -7.09 11.86
CA GLY A 170 5.99 -6.71 10.45
C GLY A 170 6.54 -7.77 9.48
N ILE A 171 7.60 -8.51 9.86
CA ILE A 171 8.08 -9.65 9.07
C ILE A 171 7.02 -10.75 9.00
N LEU A 172 6.40 -11.12 10.13
CA LEU A 172 5.37 -12.15 10.19
C LEU A 172 4.12 -11.73 9.40
N ALA A 173 3.70 -10.47 9.52
CA ALA A 173 2.59 -9.93 8.74
C ALA A 173 2.91 -9.93 7.23
N GLY A 174 4.12 -9.51 6.84
CA GLY A 174 4.60 -9.55 5.46
C GLY A 174 4.65 -10.97 4.89
N ALA A 175 5.14 -11.94 5.66
CA ALA A 175 5.14 -13.36 5.30
C ALA A 175 3.72 -13.87 5.04
N TYR A 176 2.78 -13.52 5.92
CA TYR A 176 1.38 -13.86 5.75
C TYR A 176 0.78 -13.25 4.48
N VAL A 177 1.07 -11.98 4.18
CA VAL A 177 0.62 -11.32 2.94
C VAL A 177 1.18 -12.04 1.70
N ILE A 178 2.48 -12.35 1.68
CA ILE A 178 3.10 -13.10 0.57
C ILE A 178 2.47 -14.48 0.41
N PHE A 179 2.28 -15.21 1.52
CA PHE A 179 1.64 -16.53 1.49
C PHE A 179 0.25 -16.47 0.86
N ARG A 180 -0.55 -15.45 1.21
CA ARG A 180 -1.89 -15.21 0.63
C ARG A 180 -1.83 -14.82 -0.85
N MET A 181 -0.72 -14.26 -1.33
CA MET A 181 -0.50 -13.92 -2.74
C MET A 181 -0.01 -15.13 -3.56
N ALA A 182 0.79 -16.02 -2.97
CA ALA A 182 1.37 -17.19 -3.62
C ALA A 182 0.39 -18.39 -3.69
N ALA A 183 -0.63 -18.43 -2.84
CA ALA A 183 -1.58 -19.54 -2.79
C ALA A 183 -2.31 -19.74 -4.15
N PRO A 184 -2.24 -20.94 -4.76
CA PRO A 184 -2.89 -21.21 -6.04
C PRO A 184 -4.42 -21.09 -5.92
N ARG A 185 -5.05 -20.39 -6.88
CA ARG A 185 -6.51 -20.31 -6.93
C ARG A 185 -7.10 -21.71 -7.08
N LYS A 186 -8.07 -22.07 -6.23
CA LYS A 186 -9.02 -23.13 -6.56
C LYS A 186 -9.75 -22.68 -7.82
N ARG A 187 -9.42 -23.29 -8.96
CA ARG A 187 -10.08 -23.03 -10.24
C ARG A 187 -11.53 -23.47 -10.05
N THR A 188 -12.45 -22.53 -9.83
CA THR A 188 -13.87 -22.83 -9.85
C THR A 188 -14.19 -23.32 -11.26
N ARG A 189 -14.30 -24.64 -11.42
CA ARG A 189 -14.74 -25.25 -12.67
C ARG A 189 -16.12 -24.67 -12.95
N LYS A 190 -16.21 -23.77 -13.93
CA LYS A 190 -17.50 -23.32 -14.47
C LYS A 190 -18.21 -24.61 -14.86
N ARG A 191 -19.28 -25.00 -14.16
CA ARG A 191 -20.15 -26.06 -14.64
C ARG A 191 -20.64 -25.56 -15.99
N SER A 192 -20.10 -26.09 -17.07
CA SER A 192 -20.69 -25.92 -18.38
C SER A 192 -22.12 -26.39 -18.21
N GLY A 193 -23.08 -25.47 -18.28
CA GLY A 193 -24.48 -25.85 -18.45
C GLY A 193 -24.59 -26.78 -19.66
N PRO A 194 -25.66 -27.58 -19.77
CA PRO A 194 -25.85 -28.45 -20.92
C PRO A 194 -25.62 -27.65 -22.22
N ILE A 195 -24.84 -28.21 -23.13
CA ILE A 195 -24.58 -27.62 -24.43
C ILE A 195 -25.94 -27.55 -25.14
N VAL A 196 -26.57 -26.37 -25.14
CA VAL A 196 -27.77 -26.14 -25.95
C VAL A 196 -27.30 -25.99 -27.39
N ILE A 197 -27.28 -27.11 -28.11
CA ILE A 197 -27.12 -27.10 -29.56
C ILE A 197 -28.39 -26.43 -30.12
N LYS A 198 -28.31 -25.15 -30.47
CA LYS A 198 -29.39 -24.49 -31.20
C LYS A 198 -29.50 -25.18 -32.56
N PRO A 199 -30.69 -25.68 -32.96
CA PRO A 199 -30.85 -26.25 -34.29
C PRO A 199 -30.56 -25.17 -35.33
N LYS A 200 -29.77 -25.54 -36.35
CA LYS A 200 -29.51 -24.71 -37.52
C LYS A 200 -30.87 -24.41 -38.16
N ARG A 201 -31.30 -23.14 -38.17
CA ARG A 201 -32.53 -22.74 -38.86
C ARG A 201 -32.40 -23.18 -40.32
N ALA A 202 -33.35 -24.00 -40.80
CA ALA A 202 -33.47 -24.30 -42.21
C ALA A 202 -33.70 -22.99 -42.97
N PRO A 203 -33.09 -22.80 -44.16
CA PRO A 203 -33.40 -21.64 -44.99
C PRO A 203 -34.90 -21.66 -45.30
N LEU A 204 -35.59 -20.59 -44.93
CA LEU A 204 -36.96 -20.33 -45.36
C LEU A 204 -36.92 -20.26 -46.89
N GLY A 205 -37.62 -21.18 -47.55
CA GLY A 205 -37.84 -21.10 -48.98
C GLY A 205 -38.47 -19.75 -49.32
N GLU A 206 -37.97 -19.11 -50.37
CA GLU A 206 -38.54 -17.86 -50.89
C GLU A 206 -40.02 -18.07 -51.23
N PRO A 207 -40.94 -17.21 -50.73
CA PRO A 207 -42.30 -17.22 -51.22
C PRO A 207 -42.34 -16.73 -52.67
N ALA A 208 -43.05 -17.48 -53.50
CA ALA A 208 -43.27 -17.18 -54.91
C ALA A 208 -43.83 -15.76 -55.09
N ARG A 209 -43.27 -15.02 -56.06
CA ARG A 209 -43.79 -13.72 -56.50
C ARG A 209 -45.21 -13.88 -57.03
N SER A 210 -46.18 -13.26 -56.36
CA SER A 210 -47.47 -12.91 -56.97
C SER A 210 -47.37 -11.50 -57.56
N GLU A 211 -47.60 -11.42 -58.86
CA GLU A 211 -47.69 -10.16 -59.61
C GLU A 211 -48.89 -9.31 -59.15
N GLY A 212 -48.68 -7.99 -59.15
CA GLY A 212 -49.74 -7.01 -59.44
C GLY A 212 -50.64 -6.57 -58.29
N ALA A 213 -50.26 -5.47 -57.64
CA ALA A 213 -51.18 -4.39 -57.27
C ALA A 213 -50.37 -3.12 -56.97
N ALA A 214 -50.43 -2.15 -57.89
CA ALA A 214 -49.87 -0.82 -57.67
C ALA A 214 -50.72 -0.10 -56.61
N ILE A 215 -50.12 0.24 -55.47
CA ILE A 215 -50.71 1.12 -54.47
C ILE A 215 -50.01 2.47 -54.61
N ASN A 216 -50.72 3.46 -55.15
CA ASN A 216 -50.29 4.85 -55.16
C ASN A 216 -50.47 5.44 -53.75
N CYS A 217 -49.40 5.96 -53.17
CA CYS A 217 -49.46 6.78 -51.95
C CYS A 217 -49.13 8.23 -52.32
N GLU A 218 -50.04 9.15 -52.01
CA GLU A 218 -49.78 10.59 -52.09
C GLU A 218 -48.92 11.07 -50.91
N PRO A 219 -48.15 12.17 -51.06
CA PRO A 219 -47.23 12.64 -50.03
C PRO A 219 -47.99 13.44 -48.96
N GLY A 220 -48.14 12.86 -47.76
CA GLY A 220 -48.63 13.56 -46.57
C GLY A 220 -47.48 14.21 -45.77
N GLU A 221 -47.71 15.45 -45.32
CA GLU A 221 -46.80 16.36 -44.62
C GLU A 221 -45.95 15.75 -43.49
N MET A 222 -44.67 16.15 -43.45
CA MET A 222 -43.74 15.89 -42.35
C MET A 222 -44.11 16.69 -41.10
N ASP A 223 -44.52 16.01 -40.03
CA ASP A 223 -44.57 16.61 -38.70
C ASP A 223 -43.16 16.56 -38.06
N ALA A 224 -42.51 17.72 -37.98
CA ALA A 224 -41.09 17.87 -37.63
C ALA A 224 -40.77 17.69 -36.13
N ALA A 225 -41.74 17.28 -35.28
CA ALA A 225 -41.54 17.23 -33.83
C ALA A 225 -41.45 15.82 -33.21
N SER A 226 -41.72 14.73 -33.95
CA SER A 226 -41.81 13.39 -33.31
C SER A 226 -41.08 12.23 -34.01
N GLY A 227 -40.52 12.41 -35.21
CA GLY A 227 -39.72 11.39 -35.89
C GLY A 227 -40.42 10.04 -36.11
N ARG A 228 -41.76 10.00 -36.11
CA ARG A 228 -42.55 8.78 -36.35
C ARG A 228 -43.55 9.01 -37.49
N CYS A 229 -43.48 8.14 -38.50
CA CYS A 229 -44.46 8.07 -39.57
C CYS A 229 -45.73 7.40 -39.03
N ALA A 230 -46.82 8.16 -38.90
CA ALA A 230 -48.12 7.62 -38.52
C ALA A 230 -48.86 7.14 -39.78
N THR A 231 -48.52 5.96 -40.30
CA THR A 231 -49.34 5.32 -41.33
C THR A 231 -50.55 4.67 -40.67
N ARG A 232 -51.70 5.34 -40.74
CA ARG A 232 -53.00 4.80 -40.38
C ARG A 232 -53.48 3.92 -41.54
N CYS A 233 -53.20 2.62 -41.51
CA CYS A 233 -53.79 1.68 -42.46
C CYS A 233 -55.09 1.11 -41.89
N SER A 234 -56.23 1.66 -42.34
CA SER A 234 -57.55 1.03 -42.18
C SER A 234 -57.79 0.06 -43.34
N GLY A 235 -57.84 -1.24 -43.06
CA GLY A 235 -58.25 -2.26 -44.02
C GLY A 235 -59.52 -2.96 -43.54
N THR A 236 -60.63 -2.75 -44.24
CA THR A 236 -61.84 -3.58 -44.15
C THR A 236 -61.61 -4.89 -44.91
N ARG A 237 -61.84 -6.03 -44.26
CA ARG A 237 -61.92 -7.34 -44.93
C ARG A 237 -63.34 -7.57 -45.45
N SER A 238 -63.44 -7.96 -46.72
CA SER A 238 -64.56 -8.73 -47.29
C SER A 238 -63.96 -9.84 -48.15
#